data_AF-A0A946VRV6-F1
#
_entry.id   AF-A0A946VRV6-F1
#
_cell.length_a   1.000
_cell.length_b   1.000
_cell.length_c   1.000
_cell.angle_alpha   90.00
_cell.angle_beta   90.00
_cell.angle_gamma   90.00
#
_symmetry.space_group_name_H-M   'P 1'
#
loop_
_entity.id
_entity.type
_entity.pdbx_description
1 polymer ?
#
loop_
_entity_poly.entity_id
_entity_poly.type
_entity_poly.pdbx_seq_one_letter_code
_entity_poly.pdbx_strand_id
1 'polypeptide(L)'
;MTQEFGTTAFTMMDRLRSCWPGSCVVCGFTVRGATSLCQDCALRLPRIRTCCGVCGIALTPAGSIPTCGRCLLKPPPFTLCKAVFHYQPPVSKMLTQFKYHAEFASGRALAWQLAEAFNDYYQVATAMAGCE
;
A
#
# COMPACT_ATOMS: atom_id res chain seq x y z
N MET A 1 33.95 -5.03 -20.67
CA MET A 1 33.56 -6.39 -21.09
C MET A 1 33.24 -7.20 -19.83
N THR A 2 32.17 -6.82 -19.13
CA THR A 2 31.72 -7.41 -17.87
C THR A 2 30.23 -7.76 -17.99
N GLN A 3 30.01 -9.01 -18.40
CA GLN A 3 29.00 -9.97 -17.91
C GLN A 3 27.59 -9.48 -17.54
N GLU A 4 26.64 -9.77 -18.44
CA GLU A 4 25.18 -9.63 -18.36
C GLU A 4 24.47 -10.84 -17.71
N PHE A 5 25.01 -11.43 -16.64
CA PHE A 5 24.50 -12.72 -16.11
C PHE A 5 23.43 -12.60 -14.99
N GLY A 6 22.86 -11.42 -14.73
CA GLY A 6 21.90 -11.21 -13.63
C GLY A 6 20.41 -11.19 -13.99
N THR A 7 20.06 -10.97 -15.25
CA THR A 7 18.70 -10.53 -15.63
C THR A 7 17.75 -11.69 -15.98
N THR A 8 18.26 -12.78 -16.53
CA THR A 8 17.44 -13.86 -17.13
C THR A 8 16.70 -14.71 -16.10
N ALA A 9 17.30 -14.99 -14.94
CA ALA A 9 16.65 -15.73 -13.86
C ALA A 9 15.46 -14.97 -13.26
N PHE A 10 15.58 -13.64 -13.14
CA PHE A 10 14.52 -12.77 -12.65
C PHE A 10 13.33 -12.73 -13.63
N THR A 11 13.61 -12.65 -14.94
CA THR A 11 12.56 -12.64 -15.99
C THR A 11 11.84 -13.98 -16.12
N MET A 12 12.52 -15.11 -15.93
CA MET A 12 11.92 -16.44 -16.04
C MET A 12 10.96 -16.76 -14.90
N MET A 13 11.31 -16.41 -13.66
CA MET A 13 10.42 -16.56 -12.50
C MET A 13 9.18 -15.68 -12.60
N ASP A 14 9.31 -14.47 -13.15
CA ASP A 14 8.18 -13.53 -13.32
C ASP A 14 7.21 -14.00 -14.41
N ARG A 15 7.72 -14.61 -15.49
CA ARG A 15 6.88 -15.26 -16.52
C ARG A 15 6.17 -16.51 -16.02
N LEU A 16 6.84 -17.35 -15.23
CA LEU A 16 6.21 -18.52 -14.60
C LEU A 16 5.11 -18.13 -13.62
N ARG A 17 5.31 -17.04 -12.85
CA ARG A 17 4.29 -16.47 -11.97
C ARG A 17 3.10 -15.88 -12.73
N SER A 18 3.31 -15.34 -13.94
CA SER A 18 2.24 -14.87 -14.82
C SER A 18 1.35 -16.01 -15.36
N CYS A 19 1.93 -17.21 -15.52
CA CYS A 19 1.21 -18.40 -15.97
C CYS A 19 0.51 -19.18 -14.84
N TRP A 20 0.88 -18.96 -13.58
CA TRP A 20 0.19 -19.57 -12.44
C TRP A 20 -1.01 -18.70 -12.05
N PRO A 21 -2.26 -19.16 -12.26
CA PRO A 21 -3.43 -18.40 -11.86
C PRO A 21 -3.45 -18.27 -10.33
N GLY A 22 -3.12 -17.08 -9.83
CA GLY A 22 -3.40 -16.73 -8.44
C GLY A 22 -4.88 -16.48 -8.25
N SER A 23 -5.39 -16.64 -7.03
CA SER A 23 -6.74 -16.19 -6.66
C SER A 23 -6.67 -14.88 -5.89
N CYS A 24 -7.68 -14.04 -6.04
CA CYS A 24 -7.83 -12.83 -5.26
C CYS A 24 -8.08 -13.20 -3.79
N VAL A 25 -7.26 -12.67 -2.87
CA VAL A 25 -7.40 -12.94 -1.43
C VAL A 25 -8.71 -12.43 -0.81
N VAL A 26 -9.45 -11.56 -1.51
CA VAL A 26 -10.73 -11.01 -1.05
C VAL A 26 -11.92 -11.76 -1.64
N CYS A 27 -11.97 -11.93 -2.97
CA CYS A 27 -13.13 -12.49 -3.67
C CYS A 27 -12.94 -13.90 -4.24
N GLY A 28 -11.72 -14.42 -4.27
CA GLY A 28 -11.40 -15.76 -4.78
C GLY A 28 -11.31 -15.87 -6.32
N PHE A 29 -11.72 -14.85 -7.07
CA PHE A 29 -11.60 -14.87 -8.54
C PHE A 29 -10.15 -14.92 -9.01
N THR A 30 -9.93 -15.53 -10.17
CA THR A 30 -8.60 -15.63 -10.79
C THR A 30 -8.02 -14.25 -11.08
N VAL A 31 -6.80 -14.02 -10.61
CA VAL A 31 -6.01 -12.81 -10.87
C VAL A 31 -4.81 -13.19 -11.71
N ARG A 32 -4.53 -12.38 -12.73
CA ARG A 32 -3.32 -12.50 -13.53
C ARG A 32 -2.31 -11.45 -13.06
N GLY A 33 -1.08 -11.87 -12.80
CA GLY A 33 0.02 -10.98 -12.45
C GLY A 33 0.57 -11.19 -11.05
N ALA A 34 1.44 -10.27 -10.64
CA ALA A 34 2.18 -10.39 -9.38
C ALA A 34 1.31 -10.12 -8.14
N THR A 35 0.19 -9.42 -8.25
CA THR A 35 -0.64 -9.05 -7.11
C THR A 35 -1.72 -10.11 -6.86
N SER A 36 -1.86 -10.56 -5.62
CA SER A 36 -2.92 -11.51 -5.21
C SER A 36 -4.26 -10.81 -4.96
N LEU A 37 -4.53 -9.71 -5.67
CA LEU A 37 -5.69 -8.84 -5.48
C LEU A 37 -6.19 -8.38 -6.84
N CYS A 38 -7.47 -8.64 -7.15
CA CYS A 38 -8.06 -8.15 -8.39
C CYS A 38 -8.32 -6.64 -8.33
N GLN A 39 -8.41 -6.01 -9.51
CA GLN A 39 -8.63 -4.57 -9.63
C GLN A 39 -9.92 -4.11 -8.92
N ASP A 40 -11.03 -4.83 -9.07
CA ASP A 40 -12.29 -4.49 -8.39
C ASP A 40 -12.17 -4.49 -6.87
N CYS A 41 -11.48 -5.48 -6.31
CA CYS A 41 -11.26 -5.56 -4.86
C CYS A 41 -10.31 -4.46 -4.40
N ALA A 42 -9.27 -4.14 -5.17
CA ALA A 42 -8.35 -3.05 -4.88
C ALA A 42 -9.07 -1.70 -4.82
N LEU A 43 -9.97 -1.42 -5.76
CA LEU A 43 -10.76 -0.18 -5.81
C LEU A 43 -11.77 -0.06 -4.65
N ARG A 44 -12.26 -1.18 -4.13
CA ARG A 44 -13.20 -1.21 -2.99
C ARG A 44 -12.53 -1.19 -1.62
N LEU A 45 -11.20 -1.23 -1.56
CA LEU A 45 -10.50 -1.14 -0.28
C LEU A 45 -10.82 0.21 0.40
N PRO A 46 -11.00 0.21 1.74
CA PRO A 46 -11.38 1.39 2.50
C PRO A 46 -10.20 2.36 2.64
N ARG A 47 -9.90 3.09 1.56
CA ARG A 47 -8.78 4.02 1.48
C ARG A 47 -9.05 5.26 2.33
N ILE A 48 -8.01 5.70 3.05
CA ILE A 48 -8.00 6.98 3.74
C ILE A 48 -7.65 8.06 2.71
N ARG A 49 -8.57 9.00 2.49
CA ARG A 49 -8.33 10.13 1.57
C ARG A 49 -7.49 11.23 2.21
N THR A 50 -7.84 11.59 3.44
CA THR A 50 -7.21 12.65 4.23
C THR A 50 -6.72 12.09 5.55
N CYS A 51 -5.42 12.23 5.83
CA CYS A 51 -4.81 11.80 7.08
C CYS A 51 -3.89 12.88 7.63
N CYS A 52 -3.65 12.84 8.94
CA CYS A 52 -2.66 13.69 9.59
C CYS A 52 -1.27 13.40 9.00
N GLY A 53 -0.54 14.43 8.57
CA GLY A 53 0.80 14.30 8.01
C GLY A 53 1.85 13.81 9.02
N VAL A 54 1.56 13.96 10.32
CA VAL A 54 2.43 13.48 11.40
C VAL A 54 2.04 12.06 11.80
N CYS A 55 0.88 11.83 12.41
CA CYS A 55 0.52 10.51 12.97
C CYS A 55 -0.24 9.56 12.05
N GLY A 56 -0.65 10.00 10.86
CA GLY A 56 -1.38 9.16 9.91
C GLY A 56 -2.85 8.88 10.27
N ILE A 57 -3.38 9.46 11.35
CA ILE A 57 -4.81 9.28 11.69
C ILE A 57 -5.70 9.86 10.58
N ALA A 58 -6.79 9.17 10.24
CA ALA A 58 -7.77 9.69 9.29
C ALA A 58 -8.38 11.00 9.82
N LEU A 59 -8.41 12.02 8.97
CA LEU A 59 -9.01 13.31 9.26
C LEU A 59 -10.36 13.38 8.55
N THR A 60 -11.35 13.99 9.21
CA THR A 60 -12.59 14.35 8.54
C THR A 60 -12.32 15.47 7.51
N PRO A 61 -12.96 15.44 6.33
CA PRO A 61 -12.68 16.38 5.24
C PRO A 61 -13.03 17.86 5.51
N ALA A 62 -13.36 18.22 6.75
CA ALA A 62 -13.84 19.55 7.12
C ALA A 62 -12.72 20.55 7.49
N GLY A 63 -11.45 20.14 7.47
CA GLY A 63 -10.33 20.98 7.89
C GLY A 63 -9.27 21.14 6.81
N SER A 64 -8.83 22.38 6.59
CA SER A 64 -7.67 22.74 5.74
C SER A 64 -6.32 22.39 6.39
N ILE A 65 -6.31 22.01 7.67
CA ILE A 65 -5.08 21.78 8.43
C ILE A 65 -4.65 20.32 8.29
N PRO A 66 -3.44 20.03 7.77
CA PRO A 66 -2.96 18.66 7.56
C PRO A 66 -2.51 17.96 8.86
N THR A 67 -2.79 18.53 10.03
CA THR A 67 -2.31 18.07 11.34
C THR A 67 -3.48 17.95 12.32
N CYS A 68 -3.61 16.81 12.98
CA CYS A 68 -4.66 16.60 13.98
C CYS A 68 -4.36 17.34 15.31
N GLY A 69 -5.40 17.65 16.08
CA GLY A 69 -5.26 18.35 17.37
C GLY A 69 -4.33 17.66 18.36
N ARG A 70 -4.29 16.32 18.36
CA ARG A 70 -3.35 15.55 19.21
C ARG A 70 -1.89 15.84 18.86
N CYS A 71 -1.57 15.90 17.56
CA CYS A 71 -0.21 16.17 17.10
C CYS A 71 0.18 17.64 17.31
N LEU A 72 -0.78 18.57 17.27
CA LEU A 72 -0.53 19.98 17.60
C LEU A 72 -0.20 20.16 19.09
N LEU A 73 -0.94 19.50 19.98
CA LEU A 73 -0.76 19.64 21.43
C LEU A 73 0.42 18.85 21.97
N LYS A 74 0.65 17.64 21.44
CA LYS A 74 1.70 16.73 21.90
C LYS A 74 2.29 16.01 20.68
N PRO A 75 3.29 16.60 20.01
CA PRO A 75 3.89 15.99 18.85
C PRO A 75 4.56 14.65 19.23
N PRO A 76 4.37 13.59 18.42
CA PRO A 76 5.06 12.33 18.62
C PRO A 76 6.56 12.44 18.28
N PRO A 77 7.40 11.46 18.69
CA PRO A 77 8.84 11.49 18.43
C PRO A 77 9.24 11.18 16.98
N PHE A 78 8.27 11.03 16.07
CA PHE A 78 8.50 10.80 14.64
C PHE A 78 7.94 11.96 13.82
N THR A 79 8.47 12.14 12.63
CA THR A 79 8.12 13.25 11.75
C THR A 79 6.95 12.93 10.81
N LEU A 80 6.82 11.68 10.38
CA LEU A 80 5.84 11.28 9.38
C LEU A 80 5.36 9.84 9.58
N CYS A 81 4.05 9.65 9.46
CA CYS A 81 3.38 8.36 9.41
C CYS A 81 2.24 8.45 8.39
N LYS A 82 2.22 7.54 7.42
CA LYS A 82 1.20 7.51 6.37
C LYS A 82 0.35 6.24 6.50
N ALA A 83 -0.93 6.42 6.79
CA ALA A 83 -1.91 5.33 6.74
C ALA A 83 -2.65 5.36 5.40
N VAL A 84 -2.75 4.21 4.74
CA VAL A 84 -3.41 4.08 3.43
C VAL A 84 -4.86 3.61 3.58
N PHE A 85 -5.16 2.84 4.62
CA PHE A 85 -6.46 2.20 4.79
C PHE A 85 -7.04 2.39 6.19
N HIS A 86 -8.36 2.47 6.27
CA HIS A 86 -9.08 2.29 7.53
C HIS A 86 -8.97 0.84 7.99
N TYR A 87 -8.87 0.65 9.30
CA TYR A 87 -8.86 -0.68 9.90
C TYR A 87 -10.27 -1.28 9.96
N GLN A 88 -10.79 -1.67 8.80
CA GLN A 88 -12.12 -2.26 8.63
C GLN A 88 -12.11 -3.31 7.51
N PRO A 89 -13.14 -4.15 7.37
CA PRO A 89 -13.20 -5.13 6.29
C PRO A 89 -13.10 -4.47 4.90
N PRO A 90 -12.41 -5.09 3.93
CA PRO A 90 -11.71 -6.38 4.01
C PRO A 90 -10.27 -6.28 4.57
N VAL A 91 -9.73 -5.08 4.79
CA VAL A 91 -8.33 -4.86 5.23
C VAL A 91 -8.06 -5.46 6.60
N SER A 92 -8.97 -5.31 7.56
CA SER A 92 -8.80 -5.91 8.89
C SER A 92 -8.69 -7.45 8.82
N LYS A 93 -9.47 -8.08 7.93
CA LYS A 93 -9.42 -9.53 7.68
C LYS A 93 -8.08 -9.91 7.03
N MET A 94 -7.67 -9.20 5.97
CA MET A 94 -6.39 -9.43 5.31
C MET A 94 -5.20 -9.30 6.27
N LEU A 95 -5.21 -8.28 7.15
CA LEU A 95 -4.15 -8.08 8.14
C LEU A 95 -4.14 -9.20 9.18
N THR A 96 -5.31 -9.66 9.62
CA THR A 96 -5.44 -10.78 10.55
C THR A 96 -4.91 -12.07 9.94
N GLN A 97 -5.29 -12.36 8.69
CA GLN A 97 -4.81 -13.52 7.92
C GLN A 97 -3.29 -13.49 7.75
N PHE A 98 -2.73 -12.34 7.42
CA PHE A 98 -1.29 -12.19 7.33
C PHE A 98 -0.58 -12.38 8.69
N LYS A 99 -1.03 -11.66 9.73
CA LYS A 99 -0.35 -11.61 11.03
C LYS A 99 -0.40 -12.94 11.79
N TYR A 100 -1.52 -13.66 11.71
CA TYR A 100 -1.77 -14.82 12.57
C TYR A 100 -1.91 -16.15 11.81
N HIS A 101 -2.17 -16.12 10.51
CA HIS A 101 -2.36 -17.33 9.70
C HIS A 101 -1.28 -17.51 8.63
N ALA A 102 -0.21 -16.69 8.67
CA ALA A 102 0.88 -16.70 7.69
C ALA A 102 0.40 -16.63 6.24
N GLU A 103 -0.74 -15.98 6.00
CA GLU A 103 -1.31 -15.79 4.67
C GLU A 103 -0.54 -14.67 3.96
N PHE A 104 0.58 -15.03 3.35
CA PHE A 104 1.52 -14.08 2.73
C PHE A 104 0.95 -13.39 1.49
N ALA A 105 -0.08 -13.93 0.85
CA ALA A 105 -0.71 -13.29 -0.30
C ALA A 105 -1.45 -12.01 0.14
N SER A 106 -2.15 -12.05 1.29
CA SER A 106 -2.77 -10.88 1.92
C SER A 106 -1.75 -9.82 2.32
N GLY A 107 -0.64 -10.25 2.95
CA GLY A 107 0.46 -9.35 3.30
C GLY A 107 1.07 -8.67 2.07
N ARG A 108 1.33 -9.45 1.02
CA ARG A 108 1.87 -8.95 -0.25
C ARG A 108 0.92 -7.99 -0.95
N ALA A 109 -0.38 -8.30 -0.98
CA ALA A 109 -1.40 -7.42 -1.55
C ALA A 109 -1.46 -6.07 -0.83
N LEU A 110 -1.46 -6.07 0.51
CA LEU A 110 -1.45 -4.84 1.30
C LEU A 110 -0.15 -4.05 1.12
N ALA A 111 1.00 -4.73 1.11
CA ALA A 111 2.30 -4.10 0.90
C ALA A 111 2.41 -3.43 -0.48
N TRP A 112 1.88 -4.07 -1.52
CA TRP A 112 1.84 -3.48 -2.87
C TRP A 112 1.03 -2.18 -2.90
N GLN A 113 -0.17 -2.19 -2.33
CA GLN A 113 -1.02 -1.00 -2.27
C GLN A 113 -0.40 0.12 -1.42
N LEU A 114 0.33 -0.25 -0.37
CA LEU A 114 1.09 0.69 0.44
C LEU A 114 2.22 1.34 -0.36
N ALA A 115 3.01 0.53 -1.08
CA ALA A 115 4.10 1.01 -1.92
C ALA A 115 3.61 1.99 -3.01
N GLU A 116 2.49 1.67 -3.68
CA GLU A 116 1.85 2.58 -4.64
C GLU A 116 1.52 3.93 -3.99
N ALA A 117 0.85 3.92 -2.84
CA ALA A 117 0.45 5.15 -2.15
C ALA A 117 1.65 6.00 -1.66
N PHE A 118 2.75 5.37 -1.26
CA PHE A 118 3.98 6.07 -0.90
C PHE A 118 4.69 6.66 -2.10
N ASN A 119 4.73 5.92 -3.22
CA ASN A 119 5.30 6.43 -4.46
C ASN A 119 4.55 7.68 -4.93
N ASP A 120 3.21 7.63 -4.93
CA ASP A 120 2.38 8.80 -5.27
C ASP A 120 2.67 10.00 -4.36
N TYR A 121 2.80 9.76 -3.05
CA TYR A 121 3.09 10.81 -2.07
C TYR A 121 4.45 11.47 -2.30
N TYR A 122 5.50 10.68 -2.51
CA TYR A 122 6.84 11.22 -2.74
C TYR A 122 6.98 11.89 -4.10
N GLN A 123 6.33 11.38 -5.15
CA GLN A 123 6.33 12.03 -6.46
C GLN A 123 5.75 13.44 -6.39
N VAL A 124 4.60 13.61 -5.70
CA VAL A 124 4.01 14.94 -5.48
C VAL A 124 4.91 15.82 -4.63
N ALA A 125 5.46 15.29 -3.53
CA ALA A 125 6.37 16.05 -2.67
C ALA A 125 7.62 16.55 -3.42
N THR A 126 8.22 15.71 -4.26
CA THR A 126 9.37 16.08 -5.09
C THR A 126 9.03 17.11 -6.16
N ALA A 127 7.83 17.01 -6.77
CA ALA A 127 7.38 17.99 -7.76
C ALA A 127 7.13 19.37 -7.14
N MET A 128 6.66 19.43 -5.89
CA MET A 128 6.44 20.69 -5.18
C MET A 128 7.75 21.32 -4.66
N ALA A 129 8.75 20.51 -4.33
CA ALA A 129 10.07 20.97 -3.90
C ALA A 129 10.96 21.51 -5.05
N GLY A 130 10.61 21.23 -6.31
CA GLY A 130 11.36 21.68 -7.50
C GLY A 130 10.93 23.03 -8.08
N CYS A 131 10.02 23.75 -7.42
CA CYS A 131 9.54 25.07 -7.84
C CYS A 131 10.20 26.24 -7.05
N GLU A 132 11.38 26.01 -6.46
CA GLU A 132 12.19 27.05 -5.80
C GLU A 132 13.16 27.74 -6.76
#